data_AF-A0A257AM13-F1
#
_entry.id   AF-A0A257AM13-F1
#
_cell.length_a   1.000
_cell.length_b   1.000
_cell.length_c   1.000
_cell.angle_alpha   90.00
_cell.angle_beta   90.00
_cell.angle_gamma   90.00
#
_symmetry.space_group_name_H-M   'P 1'
#
loop_
_entity.id
_entity.type
_entity.pdbx_description
1 polymer ?
#
loop_
_entity_poly.entity_id
_entity_poly.type
_entity_poly.pdbx_seq_one_letter_code
_entity_poly.pdbx_strand_id
1 'polypeptide(L)'
;MPLLGKILGGNLLYYPGCLYSTILQERSNKYLTLLREIGYDPIMLEDAKCCGSPLLSSGMRNLYEEIAERNRSLFEEHRVERIVSPCPSCVENLRNQGHKAVHITVLLTEKRSFLKPSISPCDVSNRKFSLGKKIYDLIDLIST
;
A
#
# COMPACT_ATOMS: atom_id res chain seq x y z
N MET A 1 5.73 -5.97 29.32
CA MET A 1 6.78 -5.93 28.27
C MET A 1 6.29 -5.11 27.06
N PRO A 2 6.57 -3.79 26.95
CA PRO A 2 6.12 -2.97 25.81
C PRO A 2 7.25 -2.23 25.05
N LEU A 3 8.51 -2.67 25.22
CA LEU A 3 9.67 -2.15 24.47
C LEU A 3 9.65 -2.52 22.97
N LEU A 4 8.66 -3.33 22.56
CA LEU A 4 8.60 -4.13 21.32
C LEU A 4 7.43 -3.75 20.37
N GLY A 5 6.71 -2.64 20.59
CA GLY A 5 5.59 -2.24 19.70
C GLY A 5 6.00 -1.45 18.45
N LYS A 6 7.31 -1.42 18.16
CA LYS A 6 8.05 -0.22 17.79
C LYS A 6 9.25 -0.71 16.99
N ILE A 7 9.59 -0.14 15.84
CA ILE A 7 10.33 1.12 15.93
C ILE A 7 9.64 2.29 15.25
N LEU A 8 8.64 2.16 14.36
CA LEU A 8 7.97 3.36 13.79
C LEU A 8 6.58 3.21 13.13
N GLY A 9 5.86 2.08 13.26
CA GLY A 9 4.50 1.99 12.71
C GLY A 9 3.78 0.74 13.24
N GLY A 10 2.61 0.90 13.84
CA GLY A 10 1.77 -0.20 14.31
C GLY A 10 1.44 -1.21 13.22
N ASN A 11 0.80 -2.32 13.58
CA ASN A 11 0.60 -3.48 12.70
C ASN A 11 0.06 -3.09 11.31
N LEU A 12 0.97 -3.09 10.33
CA LEU A 12 0.75 -2.57 8.99
C LEU A 12 0.32 -3.71 8.07
N LEU A 13 -0.87 -3.60 7.50
CA LEU A 13 -1.35 -4.52 6.48
C LEU A 13 -0.99 -4.00 5.09
N TYR A 14 -0.28 -4.81 4.29
CA TYR A 14 -0.23 -4.62 2.85
C TYR A 14 -1.46 -5.23 2.20
N TYR A 15 -2.28 -4.39 1.59
CA TYR A 15 -3.54 -4.73 0.95
C TYR A 15 -3.41 -4.62 -0.57
N PRO A 16 -3.12 -5.73 -1.28
CA PRO A 16 -2.95 -5.72 -2.73
C PRO A 16 -4.28 -5.45 -3.46
N GLY A 17 -5.42 -5.78 -2.85
CA GLY A 17 -6.70 -5.79 -3.55
C GLY A 17 -6.72 -6.81 -4.69
N CYS A 18 -7.87 -6.92 -5.37
CA CYS A 18 -8.14 -8.03 -6.29
C CYS A 18 -7.24 -8.00 -7.53
N LEU A 19 -6.88 -6.80 -7.98
CA LEU A 19 -6.03 -6.62 -9.15
C LEU A 19 -4.60 -7.13 -8.90
N TYR A 20 -3.98 -6.73 -7.80
CA TYR A 20 -2.59 -7.09 -7.50
C TYR A 20 -2.47 -8.47 -6.84
N SER A 21 -3.53 -8.98 -6.21
CA SER A 21 -3.55 -10.34 -5.68
C SER A 21 -3.66 -11.42 -6.77
N THR A 22 -4.25 -11.08 -7.92
CA THR A 22 -4.62 -12.09 -8.92
C THR A 22 -3.93 -11.86 -10.26
N ILE A 23 -3.99 -10.64 -10.81
CA ILE A 23 -3.50 -10.34 -12.15
C ILE A 23 -2.08 -9.81 -12.12
N LEU A 24 -1.78 -8.88 -11.20
CA LEU A 24 -0.50 -8.18 -11.11
C LEU A 24 0.36 -8.67 -9.93
N GLN A 25 0.44 -9.99 -9.74
CA GLN A 25 1.13 -10.61 -8.60
C GLN A 25 2.62 -10.24 -8.54
N GLU A 26 3.29 -10.20 -9.68
CA GLU A 26 4.71 -9.80 -9.76
C GLU A 26 4.91 -8.37 -9.23
N ARG A 27 4.05 -7.43 -9.63
CA ARG A 27 4.08 -6.06 -9.11
C ARG A 27 3.76 -6.00 -7.63
N SER A 28 2.86 -6.85 -7.16
CA SER A 28 2.55 -6.99 -5.73
C SER A 28 3.79 -7.37 -4.93
N ASN A 29 4.55 -8.36 -5.40
CA ASN A 29 5.80 -8.80 -4.78
C ASN A 29 6.84 -7.68 -4.77
N LYS A 30 6.94 -6.91 -5.85
CA LYS A 30 7.84 -5.75 -5.95
C LYS A 30 7.48 -4.67 -4.92
N TYR A 31 6.19 -4.39 -4.70
CA TYR A 31 5.75 -3.46 -3.66
C TYR A 31 6.07 -3.96 -2.24
N LEU A 32 5.93 -5.25 -1.97
CA LEU A 32 6.34 -5.83 -0.68
C LEU A 32 7.84 -5.69 -0.44
N THR A 33 8.65 -6.00 -1.46
CA THR A 33 10.11 -5.82 -1.39
C THR A 33 10.46 -4.35 -1.11
N LEU A 34 9.85 -3.41 -1.86
CA LEU A 34 10.03 -1.98 -1.63
C LEU A 34 9.67 -1.57 -0.19
N LEU A 35 8.53 -2.02 0.33
CA LEU A 35 8.11 -1.72 1.71
C LEU A 35 9.12 -2.23 2.74
N ARG A 36 9.66 -3.44 2.52
CA ARG A 36 10.71 -4.03 3.36
C ARG A 36 12.02 -3.26 3.30
N GLU A 37 12.45 -2.86 2.11
CA GLU A 37 13.69 -2.10 1.93
C GLU A 37 13.64 -0.70 2.56
N ILE A 38 12.46 -0.07 2.62
CA ILE A 38 12.29 1.23 3.31
C ILE A 38 12.01 1.08 4.82
N GLY A 39 12.09 -0.15 5.35
CA GLY A 39 12.03 -0.46 6.77
C GLY A 39 10.62 -0.64 7.35
N TYR A 40 9.63 -0.96 6.52
CA TYR A 40 8.34 -1.50 6.98
C TYR A 40 8.35 -3.02 6.89
N ASP A 41 7.66 -3.69 7.80
CA ASP A 41 7.44 -5.14 7.72
C ASP A 41 5.94 -5.44 7.72
N PRO A 42 5.27 -5.28 6.56
CA PRO A 42 3.83 -5.43 6.49
C PRO A 42 3.41 -6.90 6.50
N ILE A 43 2.31 -7.21 7.18
CA ILE A 43 1.63 -8.50 7.04
C ILE A 43 0.77 -8.52 5.77
N MET A 44 0.46 -9.72 5.28
CA MET A 44 -0.55 -9.93 4.25
C MET A 44 -1.61 -10.90 4.75
N LEU A 45 -2.85 -10.66 4.32
CA LEU A 45 -4.00 -11.50 4.64
C LEU A 45 -4.59 -12.03 3.34
N GLU A 46 -4.48 -13.33 3.09
CA GLU A 46 -4.91 -13.93 1.82
C GLU A 46 -6.41 -13.87 1.58
N ASP A 47 -7.20 -13.78 2.65
CA ASP A 47 -8.66 -13.70 2.58
C ASP A 47 -9.18 -12.28 2.30
N ALA A 48 -8.35 -11.26 2.50
CA ALA A 48 -8.70 -9.86 2.31
C ALA A 48 -8.25 -9.34 0.93
N LYS A 49 -8.98 -9.75 -0.12
CA LYS A 49 -8.65 -9.40 -1.53
C LYS A 49 -9.59 -8.39 -2.18
N CYS A 50 -10.81 -8.16 -1.68
CA CYS A 50 -11.75 -7.22 -2.32
C CYS A 50 -12.19 -6.09 -1.37
N CYS A 51 -12.07 -4.84 -1.79
CA CYS A 51 -12.51 -3.66 -1.04
C CYS A 51 -13.97 -3.27 -1.35
N GLY A 52 -14.61 -3.96 -2.29
CA GLY A 52 -15.99 -3.72 -2.70
C GLY A 52 -16.21 -2.48 -3.58
N SER A 53 -15.16 -1.79 -4.05
CA SER A 53 -15.32 -0.57 -4.87
C SER A 53 -16.18 -0.79 -6.12
N PRO A 54 -16.01 -1.88 -6.90
CA PRO A 54 -16.88 -2.15 -8.04
C PRO A 54 -18.34 -2.40 -7.66
N LEU A 55 -18.59 -3.05 -6.52
CA LEU A 55 -19.95 -3.33 -6.04
C LEU A 55 -20.67 -2.05 -5.63
N LEU A 56 -19.96 -1.17 -4.92
CA LEU A 56 -20.48 0.13 -4.51
C LEU A 56 -20.84 0.98 -5.73
N SER A 57 -19.95 1.05 -6.72
CA SER A 57 -20.19 1.79 -7.97
C SER A 57 -21.35 1.23 -8.79
N SER A 58 -21.56 -0.08 -8.74
CA SER A 58 -22.69 -0.76 -9.41
C SER A 58 -24.01 -0.71 -8.62
N GLY A 59 -24.04 -0.04 -7.45
CA GLY A 59 -25.24 0.07 -6.62
C GLY A 59 -25.58 -1.18 -5.80
N MET A 60 -24.69 -2.19 -5.77
CA MET A 60 -24.89 -3.45 -5.05
C MET A 60 -24.53 -3.28 -3.56
N ARG A 61 -25.30 -2.46 -2.84
CA ARG A 61 -25.00 -2.04 -1.46
C ARG A 61 -24.95 -3.20 -0.46
N ASN A 62 -25.88 -4.14 -0.53
CA ASN A 62 -25.91 -5.28 0.41
C ASN A 62 -24.63 -6.12 0.34
N LEU A 63 -24.14 -6.42 -0.87
CA LEU A 63 -22.88 -7.16 -1.04
C LEU A 63 -21.66 -6.33 -0.65
N TYR A 64 -21.71 -5.02 -0.90
CA TYR A 64 -20.66 -4.11 -0.43
C TYR A 64 -20.53 -4.13 1.10
N GLU A 65 -21.66 -4.09 1.81
CA GLU A 65 -21.71 -4.15 3.27
C GLU A 65 -21.21 -5.50 3.81
N GLU A 66 -21.59 -6.61 3.18
CA GLU A 66 -21.10 -7.95 3.53
C GLU A 66 -19.56 -8.05 3.42
N ILE A 67 -19.00 -7.55 2.31
CA ILE A 67 -17.54 -7.51 2.12
C ILE A 67 -16.86 -6.59 3.14
N ALA A 68 -17.46 -5.43 3.41
CA ALA A 68 -16.94 -4.49 4.40
C ALA A 68 -16.87 -5.13 5.80
N GLU A 69 -17.93 -5.83 6.21
CA GLU A 69 -18.00 -6.49 7.51
C GLU A 69 -17.01 -7.65 7.63
N ARG A 70 -16.87 -8.45 6.56
CA ARG A 70 -15.87 -9.52 6.51
C ARG A 70 -14.45 -8.98 6.67
N ASN A 71 -14.12 -7.92 5.92
CA ASN A 71 -12.81 -7.28 6.03
C ASN A 71 -12.58 -6.69 7.42
N ARG A 72 -13.59 -6.04 8.02
CA ARG A 72 -13.52 -5.50 9.38
C ARG A 72 -13.19 -6.58 10.40
N SER A 73 -13.96 -7.66 10.41
CA SER A 73 -13.74 -8.81 11.32
C SER A 73 -12.31 -9.34 11.19
N LEU A 74 -11.84 -9.54 9.96
CA LEU A 74 -10.50 -10.06 9.70
C LEU A 74 -9.41 -9.08 10.17
N PHE A 75 -9.57 -7.78 9.92
CA PHE A 75 -8.60 -6.77 10.35
C PHE A 75 -8.54 -6.64 11.87
N GLU A 76 -9.67 -6.77 12.55
CA GLU A 76 -9.74 -6.77 14.02
C GLU A 76 -9.08 -8.00 14.62
N GLU A 77 -9.34 -9.20 14.08
CA GLU A 77 -8.71 -10.46 14.48
C GLU A 77 -7.18 -10.35 14.42
N HIS A 78 -6.67 -9.78 13.33
CA HIS A 78 -5.25 -9.58 13.12
C HIS A 78 -4.70 -8.29 13.76
N ARG A 79 -5.53 -7.50 14.47
CA ARG A 79 -5.13 -6.22 15.09
C ARG A 79 -4.45 -5.26 14.12
N VAL A 80 -4.99 -5.13 12.91
CA VAL A 80 -4.47 -4.22 11.88
C VAL A 80 -4.73 -2.78 12.30
N GLU A 81 -3.67 -1.97 12.40
CA GLU A 81 -3.77 -0.57 12.81
C GLU A 81 -3.75 0.41 11.62
N ARG A 82 -3.04 0.03 10.56
CA ARG A 82 -2.86 0.82 9.35
C ARG A 82 -2.84 -0.10 8.14
N ILE A 83 -3.42 0.35 7.04
CA ILE A 83 -3.45 -0.38 5.77
C ILE A 83 -2.69 0.42 4.73
N VAL A 84 -1.81 -0.24 3.97
CA VAL A 84 -1.18 0.31 2.77
C VAL A 84 -1.66 -0.43 1.54
N SER A 85 -2.02 0.30 0.50
CA SER A 85 -2.41 -0.29 -0.78
C SER A 85 -1.79 0.45 -1.96
N PRO A 86 -1.40 -0.26 -3.05
CA PRO A 86 -1.01 0.35 -4.32
C PRO A 86 -2.21 0.72 -5.21
N CYS A 87 -3.44 0.55 -4.71
CA CYS A 87 -4.66 0.82 -5.46
C CYS A 87 -5.42 2.01 -4.84
N PRO A 88 -5.54 3.15 -5.54
CA PRO A 88 -6.22 4.34 -5.02
C PRO A 88 -7.69 4.09 -4.64
N SER A 89 -8.41 3.30 -5.43
CA SER A 89 -9.82 2.97 -5.12
C SER A 89 -9.94 2.09 -3.87
N CYS A 90 -8.99 1.19 -3.61
CA CYS A 90 -8.95 0.43 -2.36
C CYS A 90 -8.72 1.36 -1.16
N VAL A 91 -7.79 2.31 -1.28
CA VAL A 91 -7.51 3.28 -0.20
C VAL A 91 -8.77 4.07 0.14
N GLU A 92 -9.46 4.61 -0.87
CA GLU A 92 -10.68 5.38 -0.66
C GLU A 92 -11.79 4.53 -0.03
N ASN A 93 -12.05 3.33 -0.57
CA ASN A 93 -13.11 2.49 -0.05
C ASN A 93 -12.85 1.99 1.37
N LEU A 94 -11.61 1.61 1.69
CA LEU A 94 -11.25 1.19 3.03
C LEU A 94 -11.40 2.34 4.04
N ARG A 95 -11.12 3.58 3.64
CA ARG A 95 -11.41 4.77 4.46
C ARG A 95 -12.90 4.96 4.68
N ASN A 96 -13.71 4.80 3.63
CA ASN A 96 -15.17 4.86 3.74
C ASN A 96 -15.73 3.75 4.65
N GLN A 97 -15.03 2.64 4.80
CA GLN A 97 -15.36 1.55 5.74
C GLN A 97 -14.87 1.79 7.17
N GLY A 98 -14.15 2.89 7.42
CA GLY A 98 -13.64 3.29 8.74
C GLY A 98 -12.18 2.92 9.02
N HIS A 99 -11.44 2.40 8.02
CA HIS A 99 -10.05 1.97 8.22
C HIS A 99 -9.04 3.07 7.90
N LYS A 100 -7.89 3.05 8.61
CA LYS A 100 -6.75 3.93 8.34
C LYS A 100 -5.95 3.41 7.15
N ALA A 101 -6.42 3.66 5.94
CA ALA A 101 -5.74 3.28 4.71
C ALA A 101 -4.92 4.44 4.10
N VAL A 102 -3.75 4.12 3.54
CA VAL A 102 -2.88 5.06 2.81
C VAL A 102 -2.37 4.43 1.52
N HIS A 103 -2.15 5.27 0.51
CA HIS A 103 -1.51 4.81 -0.71
C HIS A 103 -0.01 4.60 -0.48
N ILE A 104 0.59 3.61 -1.14
CA ILE A 104 2.01 3.27 -0.96
C ILE A 104 2.95 4.46 -1.17
N THR A 105 2.63 5.36 -2.10
CA THR A 105 3.42 6.57 -2.37
C THR A 105 3.48 7.53 -1.16
N VAL A 106 2.46 7.53 -0.30
CA VAL A 106 2.45 8.33 0.93
C VAL A 106 3.42 7.75 1.96
N LEU A 107 3.53 6.43 2.07
CA LEU A 107 4.52 5.83 2.96
C LEU A 107 5.96 6.10 2.51
N LEU A 108 6.18 6.22 1.20
CA LEU A 108 7.47 6.59 0.65
C LEU A 108 7.88 8.01 1.08
N THR A 109 6.95 8.96 1.09
CA THR A 109 7.26 10.34 1.52
C THR A 109 7.50 10.46 3.02
N GLU A 110 6.91 9.61 3.86
CA GLU A 110 7.16 9.56 5.31
C GLU A 110 8.62 9.17 5.62
N LYS A 111 9.24 8.32 4.80
CA LYS A 111 10.64 7.87 4.93
C LYS A 111 11.61 8.73 4.11
N ARG A 112 11.33 10.03 3.95
CA ARG A 112 12.10 11.02 3.16
C ARG A 112 13.62 11.01 3.36
N SER A 113 14.10 10.51 4.50
CA SER A 113 15.54 10.29 4.77
C SER A 113 16.20 9.31 3.79
N PHE A 114 15.46 8.31 3.30
CA PHE A 114 15.92 7.30 2.34
C PHE A 114 15.79 7.76 0.88
N LEU A 115 14.79 8.59 0.62
CA LEU A 115 14.52 9.19 -0.68
C LEU A 115 14.97 10.65 -0.61
N LYS A 116 16.27 10.94 -0.66
CA LYS A 116 16.74 12.27 -1.05
C LYS A 116 16.70 12.33 -2.58
N PRO A 117 15.70 12.97 -3.20
CA PRO A 117 15.71 13.21 -4.63
C PRO A 117 16.48 14.53 -4.82
N SER A 118 17.58 14.52 -5.56
CA SER A 118 18.13 15.76 -6.11
C SER A 118 17.21 16.22 -7.24
N ILE A 119 16.07 16.82 -6.89
CA ILE A 119 15.13 17.37 -7.87
C ILE A 119 14.98 18.85 -7.54
N SER A 120 15.63 19.69 -8.35
CA SER A 120 15.28 21.11 -8.44
C SER A 120 13.89 21.24 -9.09
N PRO A 121 13.11 22.28 -8.76
CA PRO A 121 11.75 22.42 -9.25
C PRO A 121 11.77 22.66 -10.77
N CYS A 122 11.05 21.82 -11.51
CA CYS A 122 10.73 21.94 -12.94
C CYS A 122 11.94 22.06 -13.89
N ASP A 123 12.42 20.93 -14.40
CA ASP A 123 13.05 20.91 -15.72
C ASP A 123 12.61 19.66 -16.51
N VAL A 124 11.43 19.76 -17.11
CA VAL A 124 10.81 18.71 -17.95
C VAL A 124 11.53 18.59 -19.31
N SER A 125 12.53 19.44 -19.57
CA SER A 125 13.12 19.65 -20.89
C SER A 125 14.30 18.72 -21.23
N ASN A 126 14.95 18.09 -20.25
CA ASN A 126 16.15 17.30 -20.54
C ASN A 126 16.21 16.00 -19.75
N ARG A 127 15.85 14.90 -20.43
CA ARG A 127 15.93 13.52 -19.93
C ARG A 127 17.37 13.08 -19.70
N LYS A 128 17.99 13.57 -18.63
CA LYS A 128 19.07 12.87 -17.92
C LYS A 128 18.83 13.05 -16.43
N PHE A 129 17.88 12.26 -15.97
CA PHE A 129 17.51 12.16 -14.58
C PHE A 129 18.70 11.45 -13.90
N SER A 130 19.57 12.18 -13.21
CA SER A 130 20.67 11.57 -12.44
C SER A 130 20.15 11.19 -11.05
N LEU A 131 19.15 10.31 -11.02
CA LEU A 131 18.64 9.62 -9.84
C LEU A 131 19.80 8.72 -9.36
N GLY A 132 20.20 8.82 -8.10
CA GLY A 132 21.31 8.01 -7.58
C GLY A 132 21.04 6.52 -7.82
N LYS A 133 22.09 5.78 -8.24
CA LYS A 133 22.06 4.35 -8.63
C LYS A 133 21.05 3.49 -7.86
N LYS A 134 21.01 3.63 -6.52
CA LYS A 134 20.11 2.88 -5.62
C LYS A 134 18.61 3.07 -5.89
N ILE A 135 18.16 4.23 -6.35
CA ILE A 135 16.72 4.48 -6.58
C ILE A 135 16.30 3.96 -7.96
N TYR A 136 17.18 4.00 -8.97
CA TYR A 136 16.90 3.38 -10.27
C TYR A 136 16.76 1.88 -10.15
N ASP A 137 17.65 1.23 -9.40
CA ASP A 137 17.58 -0.21 -9.19
C ASP A 137 16.21 -0.63 -8.57
N LEU A 138 15.65 0.21 -7.68
CA LEU A 138 14.33 0.01 -7.07
C LEU A 138 13.15 0.33 -8.02
N ILE A 139 13.26 1.37 -8.85
CA ILE A 139 12.21 1.76 -9.81
C ILE A 139 12.17 0.76 -10.98
N ASP A 140 13.33 0.32 -11.46
CA ASP A 140 13.47 -0.75 -12.46
C ASP A 140 12.91 -2.06 -11.91
N LEU A 141 13.07 -2.31 -10.60
CA LEU A 141 12.41 -3.44 -9.93
C LEU A 141 10.90 -3.39 -10.08
N ILE A 142 10.24 -2.23 -10.18
CA ILE A 142 8.76 -2.11 -10.23
C ILE A 142 8.24 -1.97 -11.68
N SER A 143 9.10 -1.57 -12.62
CA SER A 143 8.71 -1.16 -13.98
C SER A 143 8.76 -2.27 -15.04
N THR A 144 9.43 -3.39 -14.76
CA THR A 144 9.39 -4.62 -15.59
C THR A 144 8.20 -5.51 -15.24
#